data_AF-A0A7R9EHI3-F1
#
_entry.id   AF-A0A7R9EHI3-F1
#
_cell.length_a   1.000
_cell.length_b   1.000
_cell.length_c   1.000
_cell.angle_alpha   90.00
_cell.angle_beta   90.00
_cell.angle_gamma   90.00
#
_symmetry.space_group_name_H-M   'P 1'
#
loop_
_entity.id
_entity.type
_entity.pdbx_description
1 polymer ?
#
loop_
_entity_poly.entity_id
_entity_poly.type
_entity_poly.pdbx_seq_one_letter_code
_entity_poly.pdbx_strand_id
1 'polypeptide(L)'
;MEVEACAVCMQPANQRCSGCHVIYYCSRDHQKSDWKLHRGKCVPFKVCENALLGRHLVATRDIKEGVVVLKELPLVAGPPQITPPVCLGCYRTLDLFGSRECVTCGWPLCSDKCGESQAHKPECHITSTRRGAKVSVKTFHQPHPTYQCLLVLRCLYQRDSNPDVWKKLQNLESHCEERRKTPRYEEDRVAVAQFVRRFFNLQDFSEEQILRVCGIVQSFTSSGGLIIRTAEPILKGQHLSICYSDALWGTANRRHHLSETKFFWCTCERCADPTELGTFFSAIRCKNR
;
A
#
# COMPACT_ATOMS: atom_id res chain seq x y z
N MET A 1 17.40 23.34 -28.87
CA MET A 1 16.23 22.51 -28.54
C MET A 1 16.71 21.08 -28.52
N GLU A 2 16.68 20.42 -27.36
CA GLU A 2 16.92 18.97 -27.33
C GLU A 2 15.85 18.29 -28.18
N VAL A 3 16.28 17.48 -29.14
CA VAL A 3 15.37 16.71 -29.98
C VAL A 3 15.20 15.36 -29.32
N GLU A 4 13.97 15.08 -28.90
CA GLU A 4 13.60 13.84 -28.23
C GLU A 4 13.69 12.66 -29.22
N ALA A 5 13.99 11.47 -28.71
CA ALA A 5 14.12 10.26 -29.52
C ALA A 5 12.80 9.49 -29.61
N CYS A 6 12.52 8.90 -30.77
CA CYS A 6 11.39 8.00 -30.95
C CYS A 6 11.57 6.74 -30.10
N ALA A 7 10.56 6.39 -29.31
CA ALA A 7 10.59 5.19 -28.46
C ALA A 7 10.73 3.85 -29.20
N VAL A 8 10.57 3.84 -30.52
CA VAL A 8 10.62 2.62 -31.35
C VAL A 8 11.93 2.54 -32.14
N CYS A 9 12.30 3.60 -32.86
CA CYS A 9 13.46 3.58 -33.77
C CYS A 9 14.63 4.47 -33.33
N MET A 10 14.52 5.16 -32.19
CA MET A 10 15.51 6.09 -31.62
C MET A 10 15.86 7.30 -32.51
N GLN A 11 15.21 7.47 -33.65
CA GLN A 11 15.38 8.64 -34.52
C GLN A 11 14.72 9.89 -33.90
N PRO A 12 15.15 11.10 -34.30
CA PRO A 12 14.50 12.36 -33.94
C PRO A 12 12.96 12.29 -34.02
N ALA A 13 12.29 12.68 -32.93
CA ALA A 13 10.86 12.61 -32.78
C ALA A 13 10.28 13.95 -32.32
N ASN A 14 9.12 14.32 -32.86
CA ASN A 14 8.40 15.54 -32.50
C ASN A 14 6.95 15.28 -32.05
N GLN A 15 6.45 14.05 -32.16
CA GLN A 15 5.08 13.70 -31.76
C GLN A 15 5.09 13.08 -30.36
N ARG A 16 4.69 13.86 -29.35
CA ARG A 16 4.52 13.32 -27.99
C ARG A 16 3.22 12.55 -27.83
N CYS A 17 3.23 11.52 -26.99
CA CYS A 17 2.01 10.85 -26.55
C CYS A 17 1.06 11.85 -25.86
N SER A 18 -0.17 12.01 -26.35
CA SER A 18 -1.17 12.92 -25.77
C SER A 18 -1.67 12.48 -24.38
N GLY A 19 -1.51 11.21 -24.03
CA GLY A 19 -1.90 10.67 -22.72
C GLY A 19 -0.93 11.06 -21.61
N CYS A 20 0.36 10.75 -21.77
CA CYS A 20 1.37 10.94 -20.73
C CYS A 20 2.30 12.14 -20.95
N HIS A 21 2.44 12.67 -22.17
CA HIS A 21 3.41 13.72 -22.52
C HIS A 21 4.88 13.40 -22.17
N VAL A 22 5.21 12.12 -21.92
CA VAL A 22 6.55 11.66 -21.54
C VAL A 22 7.29 11.03 -22.71
N ILE A 23 6.58 10.26 -23.55
CA ILE A 23 7.17 9.50 -24.65
C ILE A 23 6.92 10.21 -25.98
N TYR A 24 7.91 10.14 -26.88
CA TYR A 24 7.88 10.72 -28.21
C TYR A 24 7.97 9.66 -29.31
N TYR A 25 7.35 9.96 -30.45
CA TYR A 25 7.33 9.13 -31.65
C TYR A 25 7.63 10.01 -32.88
N CYS A 26 8.31 9.44 -33.87
CA CYS A 26 8.49 10.11 -35.16
C CYS A 26 7.25 9.99 -36.06
N SER A 27 6.34 9.04 -35.78
CA SER A 27 5.11 8.83 -36.55
C SER A 27 3.98 8.21 -35.71
N ARG A 28 2.74 8.35 -36.19
CA ARG A 28 1.56 7.69 -35.61
C ARG A 28 1.65 6.16 -35.67
N ASP A 29 2.35 5.61 -36.65
CA ASP A 29 2.51 4.17 -36.79
C ASP A 29 3.42 3.60 -35.71
N HIS A 30 4.50 4.30 -35.34
CA HIS A 30 5.34 3.92 -34.21
C HIS A 30 4.59 4.04 -32.87
N GLN A 31 3.71 5.03 -32.72
CA GLN A 31 2.83 5.09 -31.55
C GLN A 31 1.88 3.89 -31.48
N LYS A 32 1.26 3.51 -32.61
CA LYS A 32 0.34 2.35 -32.68
C LYS A 32 1.06 1.04 -32.42
N SER A 33 2.28 0.87 -32.94
CA SER A 33 3.08 -0.35 -32.72
C SER A 33 3.48 -0.48 -31.26
N ASP A 34 3.88 0.63 -30.60
CA ASP A 34 4.26 0.63 -29.19
C ASP A 34 3.05 0.59 -28.23
N TRP A 35 1.85 0.95 -28.69
CA TRP A 35 0.67 1.11 -27.82
C TRP A 35 0.37 -0.13 -26.95
N LYS A 36 0.62 -1.34 -27.46
CA LYS A 36 0.43 -2.58 -26.69
C LYS A 36 1.29 -2.61 -25.42
N LEU A 37 2.51 -2.08 -25.48
CA LEU A 37 3.47 -2.00 -24.37
C LEU A 37 3.27 -0.72 -23.55
N HIS A 38 2.97 0.40 -24.21
CA HIS A 38 2.85 1.70 -23.57
C HIS A 38 1.54 1.92 -22.79
N ARG A 39 0.39 1.43 -23.29
CA ARG A 39 -0.94 1.77 -22.75
C ARG A 39 -1.08 1.56 -21.24
N GLY A 40 -0.46 0.50 -20.70
CA GLY A 40 -0.51 0.18 -19.27
C GLY A 40 0.38 1.06 -18.40
N LYS A 41 1.32 1.79 -19.01
CA LYS A 41 2.27 2.72 -18.37
C LYS A 41 1.97 4.18 -18.74
N CYS A 42 0.93 4.43 -19.53
CA CYS A 42 0.56 5.76 -20.00
C CYS A 42 -0.19 6.51 -18.90
N VAL A 43 0.58 7.12 -17.99
CA VAL A 43 0.06 7.91 -16.85
C VAL A 43 0.41 9.40 -17.00
N PRO A 44 -0.42 10.33 -16.48
CA PRO A 44 -0.21 11.77 -16.62
C PRO A 44 0.78 12.34 -15.60
N PHE A 45 1.68 11.50 -15.07
CA PHE A 45 2.69 11.89 -14.10
C PHE A 45 3.99 11.12 -14.32
N LYS A 46 5.07 11.61 -13.72
CA LYS A 46 6.36 10.91 -13.61
C LYS A 46 6.78 10.82 -12.16
N VAL A 47 7.62 9.84 -11.85
CA VAL A 47 8.29 9.74 -10.55
C VAL A 47 9.51 10.66 -10.57
N CYS A 48 9.63 11.50 -9.54
CA CYS A 48 10.76 12.37 -9.26
C CYS A 48 11.30 12.08 -7.86
N GLU A 49 12.49 12.58 -7.54
CA GLU A 49 13.11 12.40 -6.23
C GLU A 49 13.77 13.71 -5.77
N ASN A 50 13.66 14.02 -4.48
CA ASN A 50 14.40 15.11 -3.85
C ASN A 50 14.65 14.81 -2.36
N ALA A 51 15.52 15.60 -1.72
CA ALA A 51 15.92 15.40 -0.33
C ALA A 51 14.80 15.58 0.70
N LEU A 52 13.73 16.31 0.37
CA LEU A 52 12.64 16.64 1.30
C LEU A 52 11.55 15.56 1.33
N LEU A 53 11.15 15.07 0.15
CA LEU A 53 10.02 14.16 -0.04
C LEU A 53 10.46 12.73 -0.35
N GLY A 54 11.74 12.52 -0.67
CA GLY A 54 12.17 11.31 -1.35
C GLY A 54 11.47 11.18 -2.70
N ARG A 55 11.00 9.98 -3.03
CA ARG A 55 10.24 9.71 -4.26
C ARG A 55 8.85 10.33 -4.20
N HIS A 56 8.49 11.08 -5.22
CA HIS A 56 7.21 11.77 -5.33
C HIS A 56 6.73 11.84 -6.78
N LEU A 57 5.46 12.20 -6.99
CA LEU A 57 4.84 12.24 -8.31
C LEU A 57 4.68 13.67 -8.81
N VAL A 58 5.09 13.93 -10.05
CA VAL A 58 4.97 15.25 -10.69
C VAL A 58 4.15 15.14 -11.98
N ALA A 59 3.20 16.04 -12.17
CA ALA A 59 2.34 16.09 -13.35
C ALA A 59 3.16 16.36 -14.61
N THR A 60 2.96 15.57 -15.66
CA THR A 60 3.66 15.73 -16.95
C THR A 60 2.90 16.60 -17.96
N ARG A 61 1.63 16.88 -17.63
CA ARG A 61 0.72 17.76 -18.35
C ARG A 61 -0.34 18.30 -17.38
N ASP A 62 -1.17 19.22 -17.86
CA ASP A 62 -2.35 19.65 -17.12
C ASP A 62 -3.34 18.49 -17.00
N ILE A 63 -3.86 18.28 -15.80
CA ILE A 63 -4.81 17.23 -15.43
C ILE A 63 -6.07 17.92 -14.92
N LYS A 64 -7.21 17.62 -15.54
CA LYS A 64 -8.51 18.14 -15.11
C LYS A 64 -8.94 17.49 -13.80
N GLU A 65 -9.85 18.14 -13.10
CA GLU A 65 -10.56 17.56 -11.95
C GLU A 65 -11.31 16.27 -12.32
N GLY A 66 -11.45 15.35 -11.36
CA GLY A 66 -12.21 14.11 -11.48
C GLY A 66 -11.55 12.99 -12.28
N VAL A 67 -10.39 13.25 -12.89
CA VAL A 67 -9.64 12.31 -13.71
C VAL A 67 -9.04 11.20 -12.83
N VAL A 68 -9.22 9.94 -13.23
CA VAL A 68 -8.50 8.82 -12.62
C VAL A 68 -7.04 8.88 -13.05
N VAL A 69 -6.15 9.13 -12.09
CA VAL A 69 -4.70 9.21 -12.34
C VAL A 69 -3.99 7.88 -12.06
N LEU A 70 -4.50 7.10 -11.10
CA LEU A 70 -3.95 5.79 -10.74
C LEU A 70 -5.08 4.80 -10.48
N LYS A 71 -4.92 3.59 -11.01
CA LYS A 71 -5.73 2.43 -10.66
C LYS A 71 -4.79 1.25 -10.45
N GLU A 72 -4.83 0.67 -9.25
CA GLU A 72 -3.88 -0.38 -8.88
C GLU A 72 -4.55 -1.46 -8.03
N LEU A 73 -4.15 -2.71 -8.28
CA LEU A 73 -4.50 -3.85 -7.43
C LEU A 73 -3.39 -4.03 -6.38
N PRO A 74 -3.72 -4.49 -5.16
CA PRO A 74 -2.74 -4.72 -4.13
C PRO A 74 -1.75 -5.78 -4.58
N LEU A 75 -0.48 -5.59 -4.20
CA LEU A 75 0.56 -6.60 -4.39
C LEU A 75 0.23 -7.89 -3.62
N VAL A 76 -0.31 -7.73 -2.40
CA VAL A 76 -0.75 -8.80 -1.52
C VAL A 76 -1.99 -8.31 -0.76
N ALA A 77 -3.00 -9.17 -0.62
CA ALA A 77 -4.19 -8.89 0.17
C ALA A 77 -4.25 -9.82 1.39
N GLY A 78 -4.79 -9.32 2.50
CA GLY A 78 -4.93 -10.07 3.75
C GLY A 78 -5.75 -9.28 4.76
N PRO A 79 -6.19 -9.93 5.85
CA PRO A 79 -6.90 -9.24 6.92
C PRO A 79 -5.99 -8.22 7.64
N PRO A 80 -6.56 -7.17 8.27
CA PRO A 80 -5.80 -6.26 9.11
C PRO A 80 -5.29 -6.99 10.37
N GLN A 81 -4.22 -6.46 10.97
CA GLN A 81 -3.57 -7.06 12.15
C GLN A 81 -4.54 -7.22 13.34
N ILE A 82 -5.42 -6.25 13.54
CA ILE A 82 -6.44 -6.28 14.60
C ILE A 82 -7.76 -6.67 13.95
N THR A 83 -8.07 -7.96 13.95
CA THR A 83 -9.32 -8.48 13.39
C THR A 83 -9.77 -9.75 14.09
N PRO A 84 -11.09 -9.94 14.31
CA PRO A 84 -11.61 -11.26 14.60
C PRO A 84 -11.37 -12.21 13.42
N PRO A 85 -11.39 -13.54 13.64
CA PRO A 85 -11.25 -14.49 12.54
C PRO A 85 -12.23 -14.24 11.39
N VAL A 86 -11.66 -14.02 10.21
CA VAL A 86 -12.38 -13.93 8.94
C VAL A 86 -11.98 -15.09 8.03
N CYS A 87 -12.81 -15.37 7.03
CA CYS A 87 -12.51 -16.34 6.00
C CYS A 87 -11.26 -15.91 5.24
N LEU A 88 -10.25 -16.78 5.18
CA LEU A 88 -8.99 -16.45 4.51
C LEU A 88 -9.08 -16.51 2.98
N GLY A 89 -10.18 -17.01 2.42
CA GLY A 89 -10.45 -16.95 0.98
C GLY A 89 -11.20 -15.71 0.50
N CYS A 90 -12.08 -15.14 1.33
CA CYS A 90 -13.00 -14.08 0.90
C CYS A 90 -13.21 -12.94 1.91
N TYR A 91 -12.55 -12.99 3.07
CA TYR A 91 -12.61 -12.00 4.17
C TYR A 91 -13.98 -11.79 4.82
N ARG A 92 -14.97 -12.64 4.52
CA ARG A 92 -16.23 -12.66 5.26
C ARG A 92 -15.96 -12.96 6.73
N THR A 93 -16.66 -12.28 7.63
CA THR A 93 -16.71 -12.62 9.05
C THR A 93 -17.11 -14.08 9.24
N LEU A 94 -16.46 -14.74 10.18
CA LEU A 94 -16.78 -16.11 10.55
C LEU A 94 -17.38 -16.16 11.95
N ASP A 95 -18.17 -17.19 12.20
CA ASP A 95 -18.65 -17.56 13.52
C ASP A 95 -18.54 -19.09 13.68
N LEU A 96 -18.93 -19.61 14.84
CA LEU A 96 -18.84 -21.03 15.16
C LEU A 96 -19.67 -21.92 14.23
N PHE A 97 -20.74 -21.40 13.62
CA PHE A 97 -21.66 -22.16 12.76
C PHE A 97 -21.34 -21.99 11.27
N GLY A 98 -20.79 -20.83 10.90
CA GLY A 98 -20.43 -20.43 9.54
C GLY A 98 -18.96 -20.68 9.19
N SER A 99 -18.20 -21.36 10.04
CA SER A 99 -16.81 -21.72 9.79
C SER A 99 -16.61 -23.24 9.63
N ARG A 100 -15.64 -23.60 8.79
CA ARG A 100 -15.12 -24.96 8.64
C ARG A 100 -13.61 -24.92 8.56
N GLU A 101 -12.96 -25.92 9.12
CA GLU A 101 -11.51 -26.02 9.10
C GLU A 101 -11.02 -26.51 7.73
N CYS A 102 -10.00 -25.86 7.19
CA CYS A 102 -9.32 -26.33 5.99
C CYS A 102 -8.70 -27.72 6.24
N VAL A 103 -8.99 -28.68 5.36
CA VAL A 103 -8.52 -30.07 5.50
C VAL A 103 -7.00 -30.20 5.53
N THR A 104 -6.27 -29.26 4.91
CA THR A 104 -4.81 -29.28 4.80
C THR A 104 -4.14 -28.59 5.98
N CYS A 105 -4.59 -27.39 6.34
CA CYS A 105 -3.88 -26.51 7.29
C CYS A 105 -4.64 -26.18 8.58
N GLY A 106 -5.95 -26.49 8.67
CA GLY A 106 -6.80 -26.22 9.83
C GLY A 106 -7.31 -24.80 9.98
N TRP A 107 -6.90 -23.84 9.13
CA TRP A 107 -7.45 -22.48 9.20
C TRP A 107 -8.97 -22.46 8.94
N PRO A 108 -9.74 -21.62 9.66
CA PRO A 108 -11.18 -21.55 9.47
C PRO A 108 -11.52 -20.76 8.19
N LEU A 109 -12.47 -21.31 7.43
CA LEU A 109 -12.95 -20.82 6.13
C LEU A 109 -14.47 -20.88 6.11
N CYS A 110 -15.12 -20.15 5.19
CA CYS A 110 -16.58 -20.21 5.06
C CYS A 110 -17.06 -21.36 4.14
N SER A 111 -16.19 -21.92 3.31
CA SER A 111 -16.53 -22.98 2.34
C SER A 111 -15.28 -23.68 1.80
N ASP A 112 -15.46 -24.86 1.21
CA ASP A 112 -14.37 -25.63 0.59
C ASP A 112 -13.80 -24.90 -0.63
N LYS A 113 -14.67 -24.17 -1.37
CA LYS A 113 -14.26 -23.26 -2.46
C LYS A 113 -13.26 -22.20 -1.97
N CYS A 114 -13.41 -21.70 -0.75
CA CYS A 114 -12.42 -20.77 -0.17
C CYS A 114 -11.11 -21.48 0.21
N GLY A 115 -11.14 -22.79 0.48
CA GLY A 115 -9.94 -23.61 0.72
C GLY A 115 -9.09 -23.79 -0.53
N GLU A 116 -9.73 -23.81 -1.70
CA GLU A 116 -9.07 -23.90 -3.00
C GLU A 116 -8.67 -22.53 -3.58
N SER A 117 -9.04 -21.43 -2.90
CA SER A 117 -8.78 -20.09 -3.41
C SER A 117 -7.29 -19.73 -3.43
N GLN A 118 -6.87 -18.98 -4.46
CA GLN A 118 -5.50 -18.45 -4.52
C GLN A 118 -5.20 -17.48 -3.36
N ALA A 119 -6.23 -16.83 -2.80
CA ALA A 119 -6.06 -15.96 -1.64
C ALA A 119 -5.60 -16.73 -0.40
N HIS A 120 -6.11 -17.94 -0.17
CA HIS A 120 -5.76 -18.76 0.99
C HIS A 120 -4.42 -19.51 0.86
N LYS A 121 -3.97 -19.72 -0.38
CA LYS A 121 -2.78 -20.53 -0.71
C LYS A 121 -1.52 -20.19 0.10
N PRO A 122 -1.14 -18.91 0.33
CA PRO A 122 0.14 -18.60 0.98
C PRO A 122 0.25 -19.15 2.41
N GLU A 123 -0.70 -18.81 3.28
CA GLU A 123 -0.68 -19.27 4.67
C GLU A 123 -1.05 -20.74 4.79
N CYS A 124 -1.88 -21.28 3.88
CA CYS A 124 -2.14 -22.71 3.83
C CYS A 124 -0.85 -23.48 3.55
N HIS A 125 -0.09 -23.05 2.54
CA HIS A 125 1.19 -23.66 2.17
C HIS A 125 2.16 -23.61 3.35
N ILE A 126 2.44 -22.41 3.89
CA ILE A 126 3.36 -22.23 5.02
C ILE A 126 2.96 -23.12 6.21
N THR A 127 1.67 -23.13 6.56
CA THR A 127 1.18 -23.95 7.68
C THR A 127 1.40 -25.45 7.42
N SER A 128 1.07 -25.92 6.21
CA SER A 128 1.18 -27.34 5.87
C SER A 128 2.62 -27.83 5.73
N THR A 129 3.53 -27.01 5.17
CA THR A 129 4.89 -27.45 4.83
C THR A 129 5.93 -27.10 5.88
N ARG A 130 5.75 -26.00 6.64
CA ARG A 130 6.75 -25.52 7.61
C ARG A 130 6.37 -25.79 9.05
N ARG A 131 5.09 -25.60 9.42
CA ARG A 131 4.62 -25.81 10.80
C ARG A 131 4.45 -27.29 11.15
N GLY A 132 4.04 -28.12 10.18
CA GLY A 132 3.85 -29.57 10.39
C GLY A 132 2.64 -29.95 11.25
N ALA A 133 1.79 -28.98 11.62
CA ALA A 133 0.56 -29.21 12.37
C ALA A 133 -0.57 -28.28 11.88
N LYS A 134 -1.82 -28.69 12.08
CA LYS A 134 -3.01 -27.88 11.75
C LYS A 134 -3.27 -26.79 12.79
N VAL A 135 -3.64 -25.60 12.34
CA VAL A 135 -4.05 -24.50 13.22
C VAL A 135 -5.44 -24.83 13.79
N SER A 136 -5.71 -24.38 15.02
CA SER A 136 -7.02 -24.52 15.66
C SER A 136 -7.45 -23.15 16.16
N VAL A 137 -8.53 -22.61 15.60
CA VAL A 137 -9.13 -21.32 15.99
C VAL A 137 -10.56 -21.57 16.45
N LYS A 138 -10.85 -21.28 17.73
CA LYS A 138 -12.16 -21.54 18.34
C LYS A 138 -12.92 -20.27 18.74
N THR A 139 -12.25 -19.12 18.77
CA THR A 139 -12.81 -17.86 19.25
C THR A 139 -12.97 -16.88 18.09
N PHE A 140 -14.20 -16.53 17.74
CA PHE A 140 -14.53 -15.77 16.52
C PHE A 140 -14.95 -14.31 16.76
N HIS A 141 -15.16 -13.91 18.01
CA HIS A 141 -15.76 -12.61 18.36
C HIS A 141 -14.74 -11.56 18.82
N GLN A 142 -13.46 -11.92 18.91
CA GLN A 142 -12.38 -11.03 19.35
C GLN A 142 -11.17 -11.16 18.43
N PRO A 143 -10.31 -10.12 18.37
CA PRO A 143 -9.04 -10.20 17.66
C PRO A 143 -8.23 -11.44 18.06
N HIS A 144 -7.81 -12.23 17.08
CA HIS A 144 -7.09 -13.47 17.33
C HIS A 144 -5.59 -13.31 17.05
N PRO A 145 -4.68 -13.69 17.97
CA PRO A 145 -3.23 -13.49 17.78
C PRO A 145 -2.67 -14.10 16.48
N THR A 146 -3.16 -15.28 16.07
CA THR A 146 -2.72 -15.90 14.81
C THR A 146 -3.11 -15.09 13.58
N TYR A 147 -4.18 -14.29 13.64
CA TYR A 147 -4.62 -13.43 12.53
C TYR A 147 -3.75 -12.18 12.38
N GLN A 148 -3.10 -11.74 13.46
CA GLN A 148 -2.25 -10.55 13.47
C GLN A 148 -1.08 -10.62 12.48
N CYS A 149 -0.62 -11.83 12.17
CA CYS A 149 0.52 -12.05 11.28
C CYS A 149 0.16 -12.43 9.84
N LEU A 150 -1.13 -12.60 9.49
CA LEU A 150 -1.52 -13.21 8.21
C LEU A 150 -1.06 -12.43 6.98
N LEU A 151 -1.26 -11.11 6.95
CA LEU A 151 -0.80 -10.30 5.83
C LEU A 151 0.73 -10.35 5.69
N VAL A 152 1.45 -10.36 6.82
CA VAL A 152 2.92 -10.50 6.85
C VAL A 152 3.33 -11.86 6.31
N LEU A 153 2.71 -12.96 6.74
CA LEU A 153 2.95 -14.30 6.19
C LEU A 153 2.74 -14.36 4.68
N ARG A 154 1.66 -13.76 4.19
CA ARG A 154 1.36 -13.70 2.75
C ARG A 154 2.40 -12.92 1.97
N CYS A 155 2.96 -11.85 2.54
CA CYS A 155 4.08 -11.11 1.98
C CYS A 155 5.36 -11.94 1.97
N LEU A 156 5.72 -12.61 3.08
CA LEU A 156 6.92 -13.45 3.17
C LEU A 156 6.88 -14.62 2.19
N TYR A 157 5.71 -15.23 1.98
CA TYR A 157 5.49 -16.27 0.97
C TYR A 157 5.89 -15.84 -0.44
N GLN A 158 5.81 -14.55 -0.77
CA GLN A 158 6.18 -14.05 -2.10
C GLN A 158 7.68 -14.21 -2.39
N ARG A 159 8.55 -14.27 -1.37
CA ARG A 159 10.00 -14.44 -1.56
C ARG A 159 10.31 -15.62 -2.48
N ASP A 160 9.66 -16.75 -2.24
CA ASP A 160 9.93 -18.00 -2.95
C ASP A 160 8.89 -18.27 -4.05
N SER A 161 7.66 -17.74 -3.93
CA SER A 161 6.56 -18.03 -4.86
C SER A 161 6.40 -17.00 -5.99
N ASN A 162 6.79 -15.74 -5.77
CA ASN A 162 6.69 -14.67 -6.75
C ASN A 162 7.77 -13.60 -6.50
N PRO A 163 9.02 -13.84 -6.96
CA PRO A 163 10.15 -12.95 -6.72
C PRO A 163 9.94 -11.51 -7.21
N ASP A 164 9.13 -11.30 -8.26
CA ASP A 164 8.82 -9.97 -8.76
C ASP A 164 7.96 -9.16 -7.78
N VAL A 165 6.97 -9.80 -7.16
CA VAL A 165 6.17 -9.15 -6.10
C VAL A 165 7.05 -8.91 -4.87
N TRP A 166 7.89 -9.86 -4.49
CA TRP A 166 8.83 -9.70 -3.38
C TRP A 166 9.77 -8.50 -3.60
N LYS A 167 10.36 -8.37 -4.79
CA LYS A 167 11.21 -7.23 -5.16
C LYS A 167 10.45 -5.89 -5.05
N LYS A 168 9.18 -5.85 -5.45
CA LYS A 168 8.35 -4.64 -5.28
C LYS A 168 8.11 -4.31 -3.81
N LEU A 169 7.77 -5.31 -2.99
CA LEU A 169 7.59 -5.13 -1.54
C LEU A 169 8.87 -4.59 -0.89
N GLN A 170 10.04 -5.09 -1.30
CA GLN A 170 11.33 -4.62 -0.79
C GLN A 170 11.63 -3.15 -1.13
N ASN A 171 11.02 -2.59 -2.18
CA ASN A 171 11.20 -1.19 -2.59
C ASN A 171 10.19 -0.22 -1.94
N LEU A 172 9.29 -0.69 -1.08
CA LEU A 172 8.37 0.15 -0.33
C LEU A 172 9.07 0.77 0.89
N GLU A 173 8.66 1.98 1.26
CA GLU A 173 9.16 2.65 2.45
C GLU A 173 8.58 2.00 3.70
N SER A 174 9.47 1.59 4.61
CA SER A 174 9.15 0.80 5.81
C SER A 174 9.32 1.59 7.10
N HIS A 175 10.04 2.71 7.04
CA HIS A 175 10.41 3.53 8.20
C HIS A 175 10.98 2.69 9.36
N CYS A 176 11.81 1.68 9.07
CA CYS A 176 12.32 0.77 10.10
C CYS A 176 13.11 1.51 11.18
N GLU A 177 13.92 2.50 10.80
CA GLU A 177 14.78 3.23 11.73
C GLU A 177 13.97 4.10 12.70
N GLU A 178 12.93 4.75 12.19
CA GLU A 178 12.03 5.60 12.95
C GLU A 178 11.08 4.76 13.79
N ARG A 179 10.50 3.69 13.22
CA ARG A 179 9.65 2.75 13.95
C ARG A 179 10.36 2.14 15.13
N ARG A 180 11.66 1.81 15.04
CA ARG A 180 12.46 1.28 16.15
C ARG A 180 12.46 2.17 17.39
N LYS A 181 12.17 3.47 17.24
CA LYS A 181 12.07 4.45 18.34
C LYS A 181 10.68 4.48 19.00
N THR A 182 9.73 3.68 18.51
CA THR A 182 8.34 3.66 18.98
C THR A 182 8.02 2.38 19.78
N PRO A 183 7.09 2.43 20.76
CA PRO A 183 6.65 1.24 21.48
C PRO A 183 6.09 0.14 20.56
N ARG A 184 5.41 0.55 19.49
CA ARG A 184 4.81 -0.36 18.51
C ARG A 184 5.80 -1.30 17.85
N TYR A 185 7.07 -0.91 17.72
CA TYR A 185 8.09 -1.80 17.17
C TYR A 185 8.31 -3.04 18.03
N GLU A 186 8.31 -2.86 19.36
CA GLU A 186 8.47 -3.98 20.28
C GLU A 186 7.23 -4.88 20.28
N GLU A 187 6.04 -4.28 20.22
CA GLU A 187 4.78 -5.01 20.09
C GLU A 187 4.77 -5.86 18.81
N ASP A 188 5.11 -5.28 17.65
CA ASP A 188 5.23 -6.01 16.39
C ASP A 188 6.33 -7.09 16.44
N ARG A 189 7.44 -6.83 17.14
CA ARG A 189 8.54 -7.79 17.28
C ARG A 189 8.07 -9.04 18.00
N VAL A 190 7.38 -8.89 19.13
CA VAL A 190 6.89 -10.02 19.92
C VAL A 190 5.70 -10.69 19.24
N ALA A 191 4.65 -9.91 18.92
CA ALA A 191 3.38 -10.43 18.47
C ALA A 191 3.39 -10.94 17.01
N VAL A 192 4.31 -10.45 16.18
CA VAL A 192 4.42 -10.86 14.78
C VAL A 192 5.75 -11.52 14.49
N ALA A 193 6.89 -10.84 14.68
CA ALA A 193 8.17 -11.36 14.19
C ALA A 193 8.60 -12.65 14.92
N GLN A 194 8.64 -12.65 16.25
CA GLN A 194 8.95 -13.83 17.05
C GLN A 194 7.87 -14.89 16.92
N PHE A 195 6.60 -14.48 16.91
CA PHE A 195 5.47 -15.39 16.72
C PHE A 195 5.59 -16.18 15.41
N VAL A 196 5.81 -15.49 14.28
CA VAL A 196 5.91 -16.13 12.96
C VAL A 196 7.08 -17.10 12.87
N ARG A 197 8.25 -16.69 13.36
CA ARG A 197 9.46 -17.54 13.36
C ARG A 197 9.26 -18.81 14.18
N ARG A 198 8.64 -18.71 15.36
CA ARG A 198 8.41 -19.85 16.26
C ARG A 198 7.22 -20.72 15.82
N PHE A 199 6.08 -20.11 15.55
CA PHE A 199 4.83 -20.83 15.28
C PHE A 199 4.76 -21.45 13.87
N PHE A 200 5.40 -20.83 12.87
CA PHE A 200 5.44 -21.36 11.49
C PHE A 200 6.82 -21.87 11.08
N ASN A 201 7.79 -21.95 12.00
CA ASN A 201 9.15 -22.43 11.73
C ASN A 201 9.86 -21.66 10.59
N LEU A 202 9.67 -20.35 10.52
CA LEU A 202 10.28 -19.46 9.51
C LEU A 202 11.61 -18.87 10.00
N GLN A 203 12.52 -19.71 10.48
CA GLN A 203 13.82 -19.28 11.04
C GLN A 203 14.80 -18.73 10.00
N ASP A 204 14.56 -19.03 8.73
CA ASP A 204 15.28 -18.51 7.58
C ASP A 204 14.97 -17.04 7.28
N PHE A 205 13.99 -16.44 7.97
CA PHE A 205 13.77 -15.00 8.00
C PHE A 205 14.24 -14.40 9.32
N SER A 206 15.02 -13.32 9.24
CA SER A 206 15.41 -12.54 10.43
C SER A 206 14.21 -11.74 10.96
N GLU A 207 14.22 -11.40 12.25
CA GLU A 207 13.19 -10.51 12.83
C GLU A 207 13.15 -9.16 12.12
N GLU A 208 14.31 -8.64 11.70
CA GLU A 208 14.41 -7.37 10.96
C GLU A 208 13.73 -7.45 9.59
N GLN A 209 13.88 -8.56 8.87
CA GLN A 209 13.18 -8.78 7.61
C GLN A 209 11.66 -8.82 7.81
N ILE A 210 11.19 -9.48 8.87
CA ILE A 210 9.76 -9.57 9.18
C ILE A 210 9.21 -8.20 9.62
N LEU A 211 9.94 -7.48 10.47
CA LEU A 211 9.57 -6.15 10.95
C LEU A 211 9.56 -5.10 9.82
N ARG A 212 10.43 -5.24 8.82
CA ARG A 212 10.35 -4.46 7.58
C ARG A 212 9.03 -4.69 6.87
N VAL A 213 8.59 -5.95 6.74
CA VAL A 213 7.28 -6.28 6.16
C VAL A 213 6.15 -5.67 6.99
N CYS A 214 6.22 -5.71 8.33
CA CYS A 214 5.24 -5.03 9.19
C CYS A 214 5.14 -3.51 8.90
N GLY A 215 6.22 -2.87 8.44
CA GLY A 215 6.25 -1.42 8.18
C GLY A 215 5.62 -1.00 6.87
N ILE A 216 5.61 -1.90 5.88
CA ILE A 216 5.09 -1.60 4.54
C ILE A 216 3.63 -2.01 4.37
N VAL A 217 3.12 -2.92 5.22
CA VAL A 217 1.74 -3.42 5.11
C VAL A 217 0.74 -2.38 5.60
N GLN A 218 -0.25 -2.09 4.76
CA GLN A 218 -1.41 -1.27 5.10
C GLN A 218 -2.65 -1.95 4.54
N SER A 219 -3.75 -1.94 5.32
CA SER A 219 -5.04 -2.47 4.86
C SER A 219 -5.83 -1.35 4.19
N PHE A 220 -6.30 -1.60 2.97
CA PHE A 220 -7.20 -0.70 2.26
C PHE A 220 -8.58 -1.35 2.08
N THR A 221 -9.51 -0.62 1.46
CA THR A 221 -10.94 -0.95 1.28
C THR A 221 -11.26 -2.42 0.95
N SER A 222 -12.48 -2.85 1.28
CA SER A 222 -12.99 -4.21 1.04
C SER A 222 -13.05 -4.62 -0.44
N SER A 223 -13.03 -3.67 -1.38
CA SER A 223 -12.97 -3.93 -2.82
C SER A 223 -11.59 -4.36 -3.32
N GLY A 224 -10.56 -4.31 -2.46
CA GLY A 224 -9.23 -4.85 -2.77
C GLY A 224 -8.53 -4.17 -3.93
N GLY A 225 -8.79 -2.87 -4.19
CA GLY A 225 -8.13 -2.10 -5.23
C GLY A 225 -8.13 -0.61 -4.88
N LEU A 226 -7.17 0.13 -5.43
CA LEU A 226 -7.00 1.56 -5.24
C LEU A 226 -7.38 2.30 -6.52
N ILE A 227 -8.19 3.35 -6.38
CA ILE A 227 -8.47 4.32 -7.45
C ILE A 227 -8.17 5.70 -6.90
N ILE A 228 -7.24 6.42 -7.54
CA ILE A 228 -6.91 7.81 -7.19
C ILE A 228 -7.46 8.73 -8.28
N ARG A 229 -8.21 9.75 -7.85
CA ARG A 229 -8.75 10.80 -8.71
C ARG A 229 -8.23 12.15 -8.28
N THR A 230 -8.09 13.06 -9.24
CA THR A 230 -7.84 14.47 -8.96
C THR A 230 -9.07 15.11 -8.31
N ALA A 231 -8.88 15.76 -7.17
CA ALA A 231 -9.92 16.55 -6.50
C ALA A 231 -10.02 17.98 -7.04
N GLU A 232 -8.97 18.46 -7.69
CA GLU A 232 -8.86 19.79 -8.31
C GLU A 232 -7.99 19.71 -9.58
N PRO A 233 -8.00 20.72 -10.45
CA PRO A 233 -7.07 20.79 -11.57
C PRO A 233 -5.61 20.82 -11.12
N ILE A 234 -4.75 20.01 -11.75
CA ILE A 234 -3.31 19.96 -11.48
C ILE A 234 -2.56 20.41 -12.72
N LEU A 235 -1.79 21.49 -12.63
CA LEU A 235 -0.99 22.02 -13.72
C LEU A 235 0.26 21.18 -13.97
N LYS A 236 0.75 21.18 -15.21
CA LYS A 236 2.04 20.57 -15.57
C LYS A 236 3.14 21.04 -14.62
N GLY A 237 3.91 20.10 -14.08
CA GLY A 237 5.01 20.37 -13.15
C GLY A 237 4.60 20.45 -11.68
N GLN A 238 3.31 20.44 -11.35
CA GLN A 238 2.85 20.38 -9.96
C GLN A 238 2.97 18.97 -9.37
N HIS A 239 3.13 18.92 -8.05
CA HIS A 239 3.18 17.70 -7.27
C HIS A 239 1.78 17.08 -7.12
N LEU A 240 1.65 15.78 -7.38
CA LEU A 240 0.43 15.03 -7.06
C LEU A 240 0.52 14.58 -5.61
N SER A 241 -0.45 15.01 -4.78
CA SER A 241 -0.48 14.67 -3.35
C SER A 241 -1.85 14.14 -2.92
N ILE A 242 -1.86 13.40 -1.82
CA ILE A 242 -3.06 12.95 -1.11
C ILE A 242 -2.98 13.36 0.36
N CYS A 243 -4.13 13.41 1.02
CA CYS A 243 -4.19 13.70 2.45
C CYS A 243 -4.10 12.40 3.27
N TYR A 244 -3.06 12.26 4.10
CA TYR A 244 -2.90 11.13 5.03
C TYR A 244 -3.61 11.32 6.38
N SER A 245 -4.16 12.51 6.63
CA SER A 245 -4.94 12.83 7.83
C SER A 245 -6.40 13.05 7.46
N ASP A 246 -7.26 13.19 8.46
CA ASP A 246 -8.58 13.78 8.24
C ASP A 246 -8.43 15.24 7.77
N ALA A 247 -9.26 15.65 6.82
CA ALA A 247 -9.28 17.03 6.31
C ALA A 247 -9.82 18.01 7.36
N LEU A 248 -10.71 17.55 8.24
CA LEU A 248 -11.36 18.29 9.32
C LEU A 248 -10.53 18.31 10.61
N TRP A 249 -9.24 17.99 10.55
CA TRP A 249 -8.35 18.17 11.70
C TRP A 249 -7.59 19.48 11.58
N GLY A 250 -7.45 20.20 12.70
CA GLY A 250 -6.61 21.38 12.80
C GLY A 250 -5.12 21.09 12.62
N THR A 251 -4.33 22.11 12.28
CA THR A 251 -2.88 21.98 12.00
C THR A 251 -2.09 21.20 13.06
N ALA A 252 -2.37 21.41 14.35
CA ALA A 252 -1.67 20.70 15.44
C ALA A 252 -1.93 19.18 15.41
N ASN A 253 -3.20 18.78 15.37
CA ASN A 253 -3.60 17.37 15.32
C ASN A 253 -3.10 16.68 14.04
N ARG A 254 -3.14 17.38 12.90
CA ARG A 254 -2.61 16.87 11.64
C ARG A 254 -1.11 16.60 11.73
N ARG A 255 -0.34 17.55 12.23
CA ARG A 255 1.12 17.41 12.36
C ARG A 255 1.51 16.32 13.35
N HIS A 256 0.80 16.24 14.49
CA HIS A 256 0.99 15.16 15.46
C HIS A 256 0.77 13.78 14.81
N HIS A 257 -0.39 13.56 14.17
CA HIS A 257 -0.70 12.31 13.47
C HIS A 257 0.31 11.94 12.38
N LEU A 258 0.70 12.90 11.56
CA LEU A 258 1.69 12.66 10.49
C LEU A 258 3.08 12.34 11.05
N SER A 259 3.47 12.99 12.15
CA SER A 259 4.73 12.71 12.82
C SER A 259 4.76 11.32 13.44
N GLU A 260 3.65 10.86 14.02
CA GLU A 260 3.57 9.55 14.67
C GLU A 260 3.41 8.40 13.67
N THR A 261 2.63 8.60 12.61
CA THR A 261 2.24 7.51 11.70
C THR A 261 3.02 7.47 10.40
N LYS A 262 3.62 8.60 9.99
CA LYS A 262 4.36 8.75 8.72
C LYS A 262 5.77 9.35 8.91
N PHE A 263 6.15 9.66 10.15
CA PHE A 263 7.51 10.08 10.52
C PHE A 263 8.02 11.34 9.80
N PHE A 264 7.13 12.27 9.45
CA PHE A 264 7.52 13.56 8.90
C PHE A 264 6.71 14.72 9.48
N TRP A 265 7.28 15.93 9.41
CA TRP A 265 6.61 17.16 9.82
C TRP A 265 6.06 17.91 8.62
N CYS A 266 4.74 18.10 8.57
CA CYS A 266 4.09 18.72 7.41
C CYS A 266 4.27 20.25 7.36
N THR A 267 4.73 20.73 6.22
CA THR A 267 4.98 22.14 5.90
C THR A 267 4.15 22.63 4.70
N CYS A 268 3.04 21.95 4.38
CA CYS A 268 2.14 22.40 3.31
C CYS A 268 1.57 23.80 3.61
N GLU A 269 1.05 24.48 2.58
CA GLU A 269 0.50 25.84 2.66
C GLU A 269 -0.45 26.03 3.85
N ARG A 270 -1.43 25.14 4.01
CA ARG A 270 -2.35 25.16 5.16
C ARG A 270 -1.66 25.02 6.52
N CYS A 271 -0.63 24.18 6.63
CA CYS A 271 0.11 24.00 7.88
C CYS A 271 1.05 25.19 8.19
N ALA A 272 1.48 25.92 7.16
CA ALA A 272 2.31 27.10 7.29
C ALA A 272 1.49 28.36 7.62
N ASP A 273 0.23 28.41 7.16
CA ASP A 273 -0.70 29.51 7.40
C ASP A 273 -1.38 29.41 8.79
N PRO A 274 -1.17 30.40 9.70
CA PRO A 274 -1.83 30.44 11.01
C PRO A 274 -3.37 30.51 10.95
N THR A 275 -3.92 30.98 9.83
CA THR A 275 -5.37 31.08 9.61
C THR A 275 -5.97 29.81 8.99
N GLU A 276 -5.14 28.82 8.66
CA GLU A 276 -5.54 27.59 7.98
C GLU A 276 -6.35 27.86 6.69
N LEU A 277 -5.77 28.65 5.78
CA LEU A 277 -6.40 29.13 4.54
C LEU A 277 -7.65 29.98 4.81
N GLY A 278 -7.57 30.85 5.83
CA GLY A 278 -8.66 31.73 6.25
C GLY A 278 -9.85 31.02 6.93
N THR A 279 -9.78 29.71 7.17
CA THR A 279 -10.85 28.95 7.84
C THR A 279 -10.87 29.17 9.34
N PHE A 280 -9.74 29.58 9.92
CA PHE A 280 -9.53 29.71 11.36
C PHE A 280 -9.92 28.44 12.14
N PHE A 281 -9.71 27.26 11.53
CA PHE A 281 -10.25 25.98 11.99
C PHE A 281 -9.86 25.64 13.45
N SER A 282 -8.62 25.94 13.83
CA SER A 282 -8.09 25.73 15.18
C SER A 282 -8.20 26.96 16.08
N ALA A 283 -8.74 28.08 15.59
CA ALA A 283 -8.74 29.32 16.34
C ALA A 283 -9.83 29.35 17.42
N ILE A 284 -9.46 29.86 18.59
CA ILE A 284 -10.41 30.14 19.67
C ILE A 284 -10.89 31.58 19.50
N ARG A 285 -12.21 31.78 19.46
CA ARG A 285 -12.79 33.13 19.47
C ARG A 285 -12.46 33.83 20.80
N CYS A 286 -11.81 35.00 20.73
CA CYS A 286 -11.64 35.85 21.89
C CYS A 286 -13.02 36.24 22.43
N LYS A 287 -13.24 36.09 23.74
CA LYS A 287 -14.57 36.29 24.34
C LYS A 287 -15.00 37.75 24.46
N ASN A 288 -14.08 38.72 24.40
CA ASN A 288 -14.39 40.14 24.59
C ASN A 288 -13.58 41.02 23.63
N ARG A 289 -14.27 41.84 22.83
CA ARG A 289 -13.76 43.09 22.29
C ARG A 289 -14.48 44.22 22.99
#